data_AF-A0A956JY29-F1
#
_entry.id   AF-A0A956JY29-F1
#
_cell.length_a   1.000
_cell.length_b   1.000
_cell.length_c   1.000
_cell.angle_alpha   90.00
_cell.angle_beta   90.00
_cell.angle_gamma   90.00
#
_symmetry.space_group_name_H-M   'P 1'
#
loop_
_entity.id
_entity.type
_entity.pdbx_description
1 polymer ?
#
loop_
_entity_poly.entity_id
_entity_poly.type
_entity_poly.pdbx_seq_one_letter_code
_entity_poly.pdbx_strand_id
1 'polypeptide(L)'
;TRFSDRVLFRSNVAERGVAGGLTGPIRRGDELTVARHLDALADDPSLVELYKALGRRTAAIAARVEGADAPDHGGLEAIRARLGSAA
;
A
#
# COMPACT_ATOMS: atom_id res chain seq x y z
N THR A 1 29.25 17.45 -15.13
CA THR A 1 29.40 16.57 -13.95
C THR A 1 28.70 17.27 -12.80
N ARG A 2 27.71 16.77 -12.05
CA ARG A 2 26.99 15.49 -12.03
C ARG A 2 25.83 15.72 -11.02
N PHE A 3 24.60 15.43 -11.43
CA PHE A 3 23.48 14.95 -10.59
C PHE A 3 23.14 15.70 -9.28
N SER A 4 22.33 16.74 -9.41
CA SER A 4 21.36 17.16 -8.37
C SER A 4 19.98 16.64 -8.81
N ASP A 5 19.07 16.34 -7.87
CA ASP A 5 17.61 16.11 -8.09
C ASP A 5 17.05 14.68 -7.91
N ARG A 6 17.77 13.75 -7.28
CA ARG A 6 17.16 12.46 -6.91
C ARG A 6 17.54 12.06 -5.51
N VAL A 7 16.78 12.49 -4.49
CA VAL A 7 16.40 11.70 -3.30
C VAL A 7 15.45 12.55 -2.44
N LEU A 8 14.13 12.43 -2.65
CA LEU A 8 13.11 12.84 -1.63
C LEU A 8 12.32 11.64 -1.09
N PHE A 9 12.64 10.42 -1.53
CA PHE A 9 11.97 9.18 -1.10
C PHE A 9 12.54 8.57 0.20
N ARG A 10 13.70 9.04 0.69
CA ARG A 10 14.47 8.36 1.75
C ARG A 10 14.12 8.73 3.20
N SER A 11 13.47 9.87 3.46
CA SER A 11 13.37 10.38 4.83
C SER A 11 12.40 9.59 5.72
N ASN A 12 11.32 9.02 5.17
CA ASN A 12 10.26 8.43 6.01
C ASN A 12 10.58 7.02 6.53
N VAL A 13 11.39 6.23 5.79
CA VAL A 13 11.79 4.86 6.19
C VAL A 13 12.89 4.87 7.25
N ALA A 14 13.78 5.86 7.22
CA ALA A 14 14.92 5.96 8.11
C ALA A 14 14.53 6.35 9.55
N GLU A 15 13.47 7.13 9.74
CA GLU A 15 13.03 7.60 11.06
C GLU A 15 11.96 6.73 11.74
N ARG A 16 11.08 6.06 10.97
CA ARG A 16 9.88 5.38 11.53
C ARG A 16 9.76 3.90 11.14
N GLY A 17 10.77 3.35 10.48
CA GLY A 17 10.74 2.01 9.90
C GLY A 17 9.78 1.92 8.70
N VAL A 18 9.82 0.79 7.98
CA VAL A 18 9.03 0.53 6.78
C VAL A 18 7.52 0.75 7.01
N ALA A 19 7.03 0.51 8.24
CA ALA A 19 5.63 0.69 8.61
C ALA A 19 5.20 2.17 8.73
N GLY A 20 6.07 3.06 9.21
CA GLY A 20 5.83 4.51 9.26
C GLY A 20 6.14 5.22 7.94
N GLY A 21 6.96 4.59 7.09
CA GLY A 21 7.25 5.04 5.72
C GLY A 21 6.06 4.94 4.76
N LEU A 22 5.13 4.02 5.03
CA LEU A 22 3.95 3.82 4.23
C LEU A 22 2.87 4.85 4.59
N THR A 23 2.49 5.70 3.63
CA THR A 23 1.36 6.63 3.77
C THR A 23 0.26 6.35 2.74
N GLY A 24 0.37 5.25 2.00
CA GLY A 24 -0.56 4.90 0.91
C GLY A 24 -1.96 4.48 1.39
N PRO A 25 -2.96 4.43 0.49
CA PRO A 25 -4.36 4.15 0.82
C PRO A 25 -4.55 2.82 1.56
N ILE A 26 -3.79 1.78 1.22
CA ILE A 26 -3.85 0.48 1.89
C ILE A 26 -3.43 0.58 3.37
N ARG A 27 -2.46 1.46 3.70
CA ARG A 27 -2.00 1.65 5.07
C ARG A 27 -3.06 2.31 5.96
N ARG A 28 -3.96 3.11 5.37
CA ARG A 28 -5.07 3.75 6.07
C ARG A 28 -6.34 2.90 6.13
N GLY A 29 -6.45 1.87 5.28
CA GLY A 29 -7.69 1.12 5.09
C GLY A 29 -8.64 1.78 4.07
N ASP A 30 -8.16 2.66 3.19
CA ASP A 30 -8.99 3.36 2.21
C ASP A 30 -9.35 2.45 1.03
N GLU A 31 -10.48 1.73 1.15
CA GLU A 31 -10.84 0.70 0.17
C GLU A 31 -11.33 1.29 -1.15
N LEU A 32 -11.98 2.46 -1.11
CA LEU A 32 -12.48 3.14 -2.30
C LEU A 32 -11.32 3.56 -3.22
N THR A 33 -10.23 4.09 -2.66
CA THR A 33 -9.05 4.43 -3.45
C THR A 33 -8.39 3.20 -4.07
N VAL A 34 -8.31 2.09 -3.32
CA VAL A 34 -7.77 0.81 -3.81
C VAL A 34 -8.62 0.24 -4.94
N ALA A 35 -9.96 0.31 -4.83
CA ALA A 35 -10.87 -0.11 -5.90
C ALA A 35 -10.63 0.70 -7.18
N ARG A 36 -10.55 2.03 -7.07
CA ARG A 36 -10.27 2.91 -8.23
C ARG A 36 -8.92 2.65 -8.88
N HIS A 37 -7.90 2.26 -8.11
CA HIS A 37 -6.61 1.86 -8.67
C HIS A 37 -6.70 0.54 -9.43
N LEU A 38 -7.41 -0.45 -8.91
CA LEU A 38 -7.64 -1.71 -9.62
C LEU A 38 -8.43 -1.49 -10.92
N ASP A 39 -9.47 -0.65 -10.88
CA ASP A 39 -10.24 -0.29 -12.07
C ASP A 39 -9.38 0.42 -13.13
N ALA A 40 -8.51 1.34 -12.70
CA ALA A 40 -7.61 2.06 -13.61
C ALA A 40 -6.52 1.15 -14.23
N LEU A 41 -6.24 0.00 -13.62
CA LEU A 41 -5.26 -0.97 -14.10
C LEU A 41 -5.93 -2.14 -14.84
N ALA A 42 -7.26 -2.20 -14.91
CA ALA A 42 -8.02 -3.37 -15.36
C ALA A 42 -7.64 -3.85 -16.78
N ASP A 43 -7.20 -2.93 -17.64
CA ASP A 43 -6.81 -3.22 -19.02
C ASP A 43 -5.44 -3.93 -19.15
N ASP A 44 -4.64 -3.97 -18.07
CA ASP A 44 -3.35 -4.68 -18.03
C ASP A 44 -3.33 -5.70 -16.87
N PRO A 45 -3.62 -6.97 -17.15
CA PRO A 45 -3.62 -8.04 -16.15
C PRO A 45 -2.29 -8.17 -15.39
N SER A 46 -1.16 -7.87 -16.04
CA SER A 46 0.16 -7.98 -15.40
C SER A 46 0.35 -6.89 -14.33
N LEU A 47 -0.15 -5.68 -14.59
CA LEU A 47 -0.12 -4.58 -13.64
C LEU A 47 -1.10 -4.80 -12.50
N VAL A 48 -2.28 -5.37 -12.77
CA VAL A 48 -3.24 -5.77 -11.73
C VAL A 48 -2.60 -6.76 -10.76
N GLU A 49 -1.94 -7.80 -11.27
CA GLU A 49 -1.30 -8.80 -10.41
C GLU A 49 -0.10 -8.25 -9.64
N LEU A 50 0.71 -7.39 -10.26
CA LEU A 50 1.79 -6.68 -9.56
C LEU A 50 1.24 -5.81 -8.43
N TYR A 51 0.19 -5.03 -8.70
CA TYR A 51 -0.46 -4.18 -7.71
C TYR A 51 -1.02 -5.03 -6.56
N LYS A 52 -1.71 -6.14 -6.85
CA LYS A 52 -2.20 -7.07 -5.83
C LYS A 52 -1.08 -7.65 -4.99
N ALA A 53 0.02 -8.07 -5.61
CA ALA A 53 1.17 -8.64 -4.90
C ALA A 53 1.78 -7.64 -3.91
N LEU A 54 2.03 -6.40 -4.36
CA LEU A 54 2.51 -5.32 -3.51
C LEU A 54 1.49 -4.97 -2.42
N GLY A 55 0.22 -4.84 -2.80
CA GLY A 55 -0.86 -4.50 -1.90
C GLY A 55 -1.05 -5.51 -0.78
N ARG A 56 -0.94 -6.82 -1.06
CA ARG A 56 -0.98 -7.89 -0.05
C ARG A 56 0.11 -7.72 0.99
N ARG A 57 1.34 -7.44 0.55
CA ARG A 57 2.47 -7.22 1.47
C ARG A 57 2.24 -5.96 2.31
N THR A 58 1.74 -4.91 1.71
CA THR A 58 1.37 -3.67 2.40
C THR A 58 0.27 -3.88 3.43
N ALA A 59 -0.80 -4.59 3.11
CA ALA A 59 -1.89 -4.89 4.03
C ALA A 59 -1.41 -5.74 5.23
N ALA A 60 -0.47 -6.68 4.99
CA ALA A 60 0.16 -7.46 6.05
C ALA A 60 1.02 -6.61 7.00
N ILE A 61 1.66 -5.56 6.50
CA ILE A 61 2.40 -4.60 7.33
C ILE A 61 1.41 -3.70 8.10
N ALA A 62 0.38 -3.19 7.43
CA ALA A 62 -0.62 -2.30 8.03
C ALA A 62 -1.36 -2.96 9.20
N ALA A 63 -1.71 -4.25 9.09
CA ALA A 63 -2.39 -5.00 10.14
C ALA A 63 -1.58 -5.16 11.44
N ARG A 64 -0.27 -4.87 11.41
CA ARG A 64 0.60 -4.92 12.59
C ARG A 64 0.74 -3.58 13.28
N VAL A 65 0.12 -2.52 12.75
CA VAL A 65 0.18 -1.20 13.35
C VAL A 65 -1.00 -1.01 14.30
N GLU A 66 -0.67 -0.57 15.51
CA GLU A 66 -1.61 -0.39 16.62
C GLU A 66 -1.63 1.08 17.08
N GLY A 67 -2.60 1.42 17.92
CA GLY A 67 -2.73 2.76 18.50
C GLY A 67 -3.35 3.80 17.56
N ALA A 68 -3.02 5.07 17.75
CA ALA A 68 -3.61 6.19 17.00
C ALA A 68 -3.34 6.13 15.48
N ASP A 69 -2.30 5.39 15.08
CA ASP A 69 -1.94 5.19 13.68
C ASP A 69 -2.50 3.88 13.09
N ALA A 70 -3.35 3.14 13.80
CA ALA A 70 -3.95 1.91 13.29
C ALA A 70 -4.78 2.17 12.01
N PRO A 71 -4.74 1.26 11.02
CA PRO A 71 -5.63 1.35 9.86
C PRO A 71 -7.10 1.21 10.27
N ASP A 72 -8.01 1.74 9.45
CA ASP A 72 -9.41 1.32 9.54
C ASP A 72 -9.51 -0.20 9.28
N HIS A 73 -9.99 -0.93 10.28
CA HIS A 73 -10.01 -2.40 10.23
C HIS A 73 -11.01 -2.92 9.19
N GLY A 74 -12.18 -2.29 9.04
CA GLY A 74 -13.20 -2.70 8.08
C GLY A 74 -12.72 -2.51 6.64
N GLY A 75 -12.14 -1.36 6.34
CA GLY A 75 -11.54 -1.04 5.06
C GLY A 75 -10.32 -1.91 4.76
N LEU A 76 -9.49 -2.23 5.75
CA LEU A 76 -8.36 -3.15 5.56
C LEU A 76 -8.82 -4.57 5.21
N GLU A 77 -9.86 -5.09 5.85
CA GLU A 77 -10.48 -6.38 5.48
C GLU A 77 -11.06 -6.33 4.07
N ALA A 78 -11.78 -5.26 3.73
CA ALA A 78 -12.34 -5.07 2.39
C ALA A 78 -11.26 -4.96 1.30
N ILE A 79 -10.09 -4.39 1.63
CA ILE A 79 -8.93 -4.36 0.75
C ILE A 79 -8.36 -5.77 0.58
N ARG A 80 -8.16 -6.53 1.67
CA ARG A 80 -7.66 -7.91 1.60
C ARG A 80 -8.53 -8.80 0.71
N ALA A 81 -9.86 -8.66 0.82
CA ALA A 81 -10.80 -9.37 -0.04
C ALA A 81 -10.59 -9.06 -1.53
N ARG A 82 -10.39 -7.78 -1.89
CA ARG A 82 -10.14 -7.35 -3.28
C ARG A 82 -8.80 -7.81 -3.83
N LEU A 83 -7.79 -7.88 -2.98
CA LEU A 83 -6.44 -8.28 -3.38
C LEU A 83 -6.31 -9.80 -3.59
N GLY A 84 -7.23 -10.59 -3.03
CA GLY A 84 -7.24 -12.05 -3.10
C GLY A 84 -6.06 -12.71 -2.36
N SER A 85 -5.97 -14.04 -2.42
CA SER A 85 -4.78 -14.80 -2.04
C SER A 85 -3.83 -14.97 -3.22
N ALA A 86 -2.54 -15.18 -2.97
CA ALA A 86 -1.65 -15.68 -4.03
C ALA A 86 -2.14 -17.08 -4.43
N ALA A 87 -2.24 -17.35 -5.73
CA ALA A 87 -2.36 -18.71 -6.25
C ALA A 87 -1.03 -19.47 -6.05
#